data_AF-A0A950DA85-F1
#
_entry.id   AF-A0A950DA85-F1
#
_cell.length_a   1.000
_cell.length_b   1.000
_cell.length_c   1.000
_cell.angle_alpha   90.00
_cell.angle_beta   90.00
_cell.angle_gamma   90.00
#
_symmetry.space_group_name_H-M   'P 1'
#
loop_
_entity.id
_entity.type
_entity.pdbx_description
1 polymer ?
#
loop_
_entity_poly.entity_id
_entity_poly.type
_entity_poly.pdbx_seq_one_letter_code
_entity_poly.pdbx_strand_id
1 'polypeptide(L)'
;MRYRPLGKSGIEASVVGFGAWAIGGWMWGGTKKNDPEGAIHAAIDHGINLVDTAPMYGYGHSEELVGEALKGIRDQVVLATKCGMVWYKKEGDKFFDASDTGEAETDADKKYEV
;
A
#
# COMPACT_ATOMS: atom_id res chain seq x y z
N MET A 1 -22.69 2.30 1.41
CA MET A 1 -21.69 1.26 1.73
C MET A 1 -22.26 0.24 2.73
N ARG A 2 -21.79 -1.02 2.74
CA ARG A 2 -22.04 -2.00 3.82
C ARG A 2 -20.77 -2.22 4.63
N TYR A 3 -20.90 -2.40 5.94
CA TYR A 3 -19.79 -2.64 6.87
C TYR A 3 -19.97 -3.97 7.61
N ARG A 4 -18.85 -4.60 7.98
CA ARG A 4 -18.81 -5.83 8.75
C ARG A 4 -17.66 -5.80 9.77
N PRO A 5 -17.81 -6.47 10.92
CA PRO A 5 -16.72 -6.63 11.87
C PRO A 5 -15.60 -7.50 11.30
N LEU A 6 -14.35 -7.08 11.50
CA LEU A 6 -13.16 -7.86 11.15
C LEU A 6 -12.88 -8.91 12.23
N GLY A 7 -13.54 -10.06 12.10
CA GLY A 7 -13.41 -11.17 13.03
C GLY A 7 -13.81 -10.75 14.46
N LYS A 8 -12.91 -10.97 15.41
CA LYS A 8 -13.12 -10.62 16.83
C LYS A 8 -12.37 -9.36 17.27
N SER A 9 -11.83 -8.58 16.33
CA SER A 9 -10.96 -7.43 16.63
C SER A 9 -11.69 -6.22 17.20
N GLY A 10 -13.02 -6.15 17.05
CA GLY A 10 -13.79 -4.94 17.34
C GLY A 10 -13.68 -3.84 16.27
N ILE A 11 -12.93 -4.09 15.19
CA ILE A 11 -12.80 -3.16 14.06
C ILE A 11 -13.96 -3.36 13.09
N GLU A 12 -14.64 -2.28 12.73
CA GLU A 12 -15.69 -2.27 11.71
C GLU A 12 -15.13 -1.74 10.37
N ALA A 13 -15.20 -2.56 9.32
CA ALA A 13 -14.64 -2.25 8.01
C ALA A 13 -15.66 -2.40 6.89
N SER A 14 -15.51 -1.61 5.82
CA SER A 14 -16.30 -1.72 4.61
C SER A 14 -16.08 -3.09 3.97
N VAL A 15 -17.13 -3.69 3.42
CA VAL A 15 -17.04 -5.03 2.78
C VAL A 15 -16.22 -5.03 1.49
N VAL A 16 -15.89 -3.84 0.97
CA VAL A 16 -14.94 -3.59 -0.12
C VAL A 16 -13.83 -2.72 0.46
N GLY A 17 -12.58 -3.04 0.17
CA GLY A 17 -11.40 -2.26 0.55
C GLY A 17 -10.65 -1.70 -0.66
N PHE A 18 -9.90 -0.64 -0.44
CA PHE A 18 -8.98 -0.08 -1.43
C PHE A 18 -7.61 -0.76 -1.32
N GLY A 19 -7.16 -1.42 -2.39
CA GLY A 19 -5.84 -2.05 -2.46
C GLY A 19 -4.81 -1.11 -3.09
N ALA A 20 -3.75 -0.79 -2.34
CA ALA A 20 -2.77 0.23 -2.71
C ALA A 20 -1.52 -0.30 -3.46
N TRP A 21 -1.59 -1.49 -4.07
CA TRP A 21 -0.42 -2.04 -4.78
C TRP A 21 -0.08 -1.23 -6.04
N ALA A 22 -1.04 -1.01 -6.95
CA ALA A 22 -0.79 -0.33 -8.23
C ALA A 22 -0.30 1.11 -8.05
N ILE A 23 -0.76 1.81 -7.00
CA ILE A 23 -0.30 3.17 -6.71
C ILE A 23 1.16 3.22 -6.26
N GLY A 24 1.73 2.11 -5.77
CA GLY A 24 3.17 1.99 -5.49
C GLY A 24 4.03 1.89 -6.75
N GLY A 25 3.44 1.81 -7.95
CA GLY A 25 4.10 1.91 -9.25
C GLY A 25 4.89 0.68 -9.70
N TRP A 26 5.52 -0.04 -8.77
CA TRP A 26 6.27 -1.27 -9.05
C TRP A 26 5.36 -2.36 -9.62
N MET A 27 5.76 -2.94 -10.75
CA MET A 27 4.99 -3.89 -11.59
C MET A 27 3.81 -3.28 -12.36
N TRP A 28 3.60 -1.96 -12.30
CA TRP A 28 2.43 -1.29 -12.90
C TRP A 28 2.78 -0.05 -13.75
N GLY A 29 4.03 0.06 -14.23
CA GLY A 29 4.45 1.10 -15.17
C GLY A 29 4.73 2.47 -14.54
N GLY A 30 5.03 2.50 -13.23
CA GLY A 30 5.42 3.71 -12.49
C GLY A 30 4.23 4.50 -11.92
N THR A 31 4.53 5.55 -11.15
CA THR A 31 3.51 6.38 -10.46
C THR A 31 3.17 7.67 -11.19
N LYS A 32 4.01 8.13 -12.14
CA LYS A 32 3.87 9.42 -12.86
C LYS A 32 2.54 9.65 -13.58
N LYS A 33 1.77 8.60 -13.86
CA LYS A 33 0.45 8.68 -14.51
C LYS A 33 -0.72 8.37 -13.58
N ASN A 34 -0.44 8.04 -12.31
CA ASN A 34 -1.45 7.66 -11.35
C ASN A 34 -1.72 8.85 -10.42
N ASP A 35 -2.99 9.09 -10.08
CA ASP A 35 -3.42 10.04 -9.06
C ASP A 35 -3.74 9.24 -7.77
N PRO A 36 -2.72 8.92 -6.94
CA PRO A 36 -2.90 8.08 -5.76
C PRO A 36 -3.83 8.73 -4.73
N GLU A 37 -3.68 10.03 -4.52
CA GLU A 37 -4.49 10.79 -3.56
C GLU A 37 -5.95 10.82 -4.00
N GLY A 38 -6.22 11.22 -5.25
CA GLY A 38 -7.58 11.25 -5.79
C GLY A 38 -8.25 9.88 -5.82
N ALA A 39 -7.51 8.80 -6.10
CA ALA A 39 -8.04 7.45 -6.05
C ALA A 39 -8.42 7.01 -4.62
N ILE A 40 -7.59 7.32 -3.62
CA ILE A 40 -7.86 7.02 -2.21
C ILE A 40 -9.04 7.86 -1.71
N HIS A 41 -9.04 9.17 -1.99
CA HIS A 41 -10.12 10.06 -1.57
C HIS A 41 -11.45 9.65 -2.21
N ALA A 42 -11.48 9.34 -3.51
CA ALA A 42 -12.69 8.86 -4.16
C ALA A 42 -13.24 7.57 -3.52
N ALA A 43 -12.36 6.65 -3.10
CA ALA A 43 -12.78 5.45 -2.38
C ALA A 43 -13.46 5.81 -1.05
N ILE A 44 -12.83 6.70 -0.27
CA ILE A 44 -13.33 7.18 1.03
C ILE A 44 -14.65 7.94 0.88
N ASP A 45 -14.76 8.82 -0.12
CA ASP A 45 -15.98 9.58 -0.44
C ASP A 45 -17.17 8.67 -0.79
N HIS A 46 -16.89 7.48 -1.36
CA HIS A 46 -17.90 6.45 -1.62
C HIS A 46 -18.14 5.49 -0.44
N GLY A 47 -17.54 5.78 0.71
CA GLY A 47 -17.72 5.09 1.98
C GLY A 47 -16.80 3.90 2.19
N ILE A 48 -15.77 3.68 1.38
CA ILE A 48 -14.74 2.68 1.69
C ILE A 48 -13.91 3.21 2.84
N ASN A 49 -13.87 2.49 3.96
CA ASN A 49 -13.00 2.86 5.08
C ASN A 49 -11.78 1.95 5.21
N LEU A 50 -11.73 0.81 4.53
CA LEU A 50 -10.58 -0.10 4.56
C LEU A 50 -9.56 0.24 3.47
N VAL A 51 -8.35 0.63 3.86
CA VAL A 51 -7.20 0.85 2.97
C VAL A 51 -6.13 -0.18 3.29
N ASP A 52 -5.71 -0.94 2.27
CA ASP A 52 -4.70 -2.01 2.38
C ASP A 52 -3.43 -1.64 1.61
N THR A 53 -2.28 -1.68 2.28
CA THR A 53 -0.96 -1.44 1.72
C THR A 53 0.07 -2.48 2.22
N ALA A 54 1.34 -2.36 1.82
CA ALA A 54 2.45 -3.16 2.30
C ALA A 54 3.81 -2.52 1.91
N PRO A 55 4.89 -2.75 2.69
CA PRO A 55 6.23 -2.31 2.32
C PRO A 55 6.71 -2.85 0.97
N MET A 56 6.29 -4.05 0.56
CA MET A 56 6.70 -4.59 -0.74
C MET A 56 6.05 -3.86 -1.93
N TYR A 57 5.00 -3.08 -1.71
CA TYR A 57 4.33 -2.34 -2.78
C TYR A 57 5.16 -1.09 -3.13
N GLY A 58 6.11 -1.26 -4.06
CA GLY A 58 7.06 -0.23 -4.42
C GLY A 58 8.09 0.04 -3.32
N TYR A 59 8.58 -1.01 -2.65
CA TYR A 59 9.65 -0.93 -1.64
C TYR A 59 9.44 0.12 -0.52
N GLY A 60 8.18 0.41 -0.18
CA GLY A 60 7.77 1.39 0.85
C GLY A 60 7.02 2.58 0.26
N HIS A 61 7.13 2.82 -1.04
CA HIS A 61 6.53 3.98 -1.71
C HIS A 61 5.00 4.01 -1.60
N SER A 62 4.33 2.85 -1.64
CA SER A 62 2.88 2.78 -1.41
C SER A 62 2.49 3.29 -0.02
N GLU A 63 3.26 2.96 1.02
CA GLU A 63 2.98 3.42 2.39
C GLU A 63 3.20 4.93 2.53
N GLU A 64 4.21 5.49 1.86
CA GLU A 64 4.44 6.94 1.79
C GLU A 64 3.23 7.64 1.15
N LEU A 65 2.78 7.19 -0.03
CA LEU A 65 1.65 7.77 -0.75
C LEU A 65 0.34 7.66 0.02
N VAL A 66 0.08 6.51 0.67
CA VAL A 66 -1.09 6.33 1.54
C VAL A 66 -0.99 7.27 2.75
N GLY A 67 0.18 7.40 3.36
CA GLY A 67 0.40 8.32 4.48
C GLY A 67 0.10 9.78 4.13
N GLU A 68 0.55 10.22 2.95
CA GLU A 68 0.26 11.56 2.42
C GLU A 68 -1.24 11.75 2.17
N ALA A 69 -1.89 10.81 1.48
CA ALA A 69 -3.32 10.89 1.15
C ALA A 69 -4.25 10.90 2.38
N LEU A 70 -3.81 10.34 3.52
CA LEU A 70 -4.62 10.24 4.73
C LEU A 70 -4.42 11.40 5.71
N LYS A 71 -3.56 12.38 5.39
CA LYS A 71 -3.37 13.57 6.24
C LYS A 71 -4.69 14.31 6.45
N GLY A 72 -5.03 14.55 7.71
CA GLY A 72 -6.27 15.25 8.09
C GLY A 72 -7.55 14.40 8.06
N ILE A 73 -7.49 13.14 7.60
CA ILE A 73 -8.66 12.24 7.52
C ILE A 73 -8.39 10.84 8.12
N ARG A 74 -7.31 10.68 8.89
CA ARG A 74 -6.85 9.37 9.40
C ARG A 74 -7.93 8.64 10.19
N ASP A 75 -8.70 9.35 10.98
CA ASP A 75 -9.79 8.84 11.84
C ASP A 75 -10.97 8.25 11.05
N GLN A 76 -11.06 8.51 9.74
CA GLN A 76 -12.10 7.95 8.87
C GLN A 76 -11.76 6.56 8.31
N VAL A 77 -10.53 6.08 8.51
CA VAL A 77 -10.03 4.86 7.85
C VAL A 77 -9.53 3.77 8.81
N VAL A 78 -9.80 2.53 8.43
CA VAL A 78 -9.10 1.32 8.86
C VAL A 78 -7.93 1.11 7.92
N LEU A 79 -6.72 1.40 8.40
CA LEU A 79 -5.48 1.18 7.65
C LEU A 79 -4.87 -0.17 8.00
N ALA A 80 -4.67 -1.02 6.99
CA ALA A 80 -4.01 -2.31 7.10
C ALA A 80 -2.69 -2.31 6.33
N THR A 81 -1.62 -2.79 6.96
CA THR A 81 -0.32 -3.05 6.31
C THR A 81 0.17 -4.46 6.62
N LYS A 82 1.30 -4.85 6.01
CA LYS A 82 1.88 -6.20 6.05
C LYS A 82 3.37 -6.12 6.33
N CYS A 83 4.00 -7.26 6.59
CA CYS A 83 5.46 -7.39 6.71
C CYS A 83 5.89 -8.81 6.33
N GLY A 84 7.20 -9.05 6.28
CA GLY A 84 7.78 -10.40 6.13
C GLY A 84 8.66 -10.61 4.91
N MET A 85 8.66 -9.70 3.94
CA MET A 85 9.59 -9.72 2.82
C MET A 85 10.79 -8.82 3.10
N VAL A 86 12.00 -9.32 2.83
CA VAL A 86 13.27 -8.62 3.01
C VAL A 86 13.99 -8.59 1.67
N TRP A 87 14.21 -7.40 1.11
CA TRP A 87 14.83 -7.20 -0.21
C TRP A 87 16.25 -6.62 -0.16
N TYR A 88 16.71 -6.18 1.01
CA TYR A 88 18.01 -5.54 1.22
C TYR A 88 19.06 -6.49 1.84
N LYS A 89 18.68 -7.75 2.12
CA LYS A 89 19.56 -8.79 2.69
C LYS A 89 19.72 -9.94 1.69
N LYS A 90 20.85 -10.64 1.77
CA LYS A 90 21.13 -11.83 0.94
C LYS A 90 20.88 -13.13 1.70
N GLU A 91 20.63 -13.05 3.00
CA GLU A 91 20.35 -14.17 3.89
C GLU A 91 18.86 -14.55 3.90
N GLY A 92 18.57 -15.83 4.11
CA GLY A 92 17.22 -16.38 4.20
C GLY A 92 16.79 -17.16 2.96
N ASP A 93 15.54 -17.63 2.98
CA ASP A 93 14.95 -18.38 1.86
C ASP A 93 14.53 -17.41 0.75
N LYS A 94 14.99 -17.68 -0.49
CA LYS A 94 14.54 -16.92 -1.67
C LYS A 94 13.10 -17.29 -2.00
N PHE A 95 12.20 -16.31 -1.99
CA PHE A 95 10.79 -16.50 -2.35
C PHE A 95 10.54 -16.35 -3.86
N PHE A 96 10.97 -15.25 -4.47
CA PHE A 96 10.83 -15.01 -5.91
C PHE A 96 11.85 -13.97 -6.40
N ASP A 97 11.96 -13.78 -7.72
CA ASP A 97 12.79 -12.75 -8.32
C ASP A 97 11.96 -11.53 -8.73
N ALA A 98 12.37 -10.34 -8.27
CA ALA A 98 11.69 -9.07 -8.54
C ALA A 98 12.23 -8.38 -9.81
N SER A 99 13.34 -8.85 -10.39
CA SER A 99 13.95 -8.22 -11.57
C SER A 99 13.16 -8.41 -12.86
N ASP A 100 12.33 -9.45 -12.93
CA ASP A 100 11.60 -9.82 -14.16
C ASP A 100 10.28 -9.06 -14.36
N THR A 101 9.94 -8.17 -13.42
CA THR A 101 8.58 -7.63 -13.30
C THR A 101 8.49 -6.11 -13.45
N GLY A 102 9.53 -5.50 -14.02
CA GLY A 102 9.64 -4.06 -14.21
C GLY A 102 10.28 -3.36 -13.00
N GLU A 103 11.09 -2.35 -13.29
CA GLU A 103 11.71 -1.51 -12.27
C GLU A 103 10.63 -0.68 -11.57
N ALA A 104 10.70 -0.62 -10.24
CA ALA A 104 9.96 0.41 -9.53
C ALA A 104 10.65 1.72 -9.88
N GLU A 105 9.91 2.80 -10.15
CA GLU A 105 10.47 4.16 -10.03
C GLU A 105 10.69 4.47 -8.54
N THR A 106 11.48 3.65 -7.88
CA THR A 106 12.09 3.91 -6.59
C THR A 106 13.56 4.06 -6.88
N ASP A 107 14.22 5.03 -6.26
CA ASP A 107 15.67 5.00 -6.14
C ASP A 107 16.06 3.61 -5.59
N ALA A 108 16.42 2.66 -6.46
CA ALA A 108 16.93 1.36 -6.05
C ALA A 108 18.24 1.52 -5.26
N ASP A 109 18.83 2.72 -5.30
CA ASP A 109 19.98 3.18 -4.52
C ASP A 109 19.62 3.88 -3.19
N LYS A 110 18.33 4.09 -2.88
CA LYS A 110 17.92 4.38 -1.50
C LYS A 110 18.10 3.09 -0.72
N LYS A 111 19.32 2.89 -0.24
CA LYS A 111 19.56 2.15 0.98
C LYS A 111 18.60 2.72 2.01
N TYR A 112 17.53 1.99 2.31
CA TYR A 112 16.76 2.23 3.50
C TYR A 112 17.71 1.94 4.66
N GLU A 113 18.48 2.95 5.06
CA GLU A 113 19.20 2.94 6.32
C GLU A 113 18.13 3.02 7.40
N VAL A 114 17.95 1.89 8.09
CA VAL A 114 17.16 1.80 9.32
C VAL A 114 18.09 1.95 10.50
#